data_AF-A0A3C0R140-F1
#
_entry.id   AF-A0A3C0R140-F1
#
_cell.length_a   1.000
_cell.length_b   1.000
_cell.length_c   1.000
_cell.angle_alpha   90.00
_cell.angle_beta   90.00
_cell.angle_gamma   90.00
#
_symmetry.space_group_name_H-M   'P 1'
#
loop_
_entity.id
_entity.type
_entity.pdbx_description
1 polymer ?
#
loop_
_entity_poly.entity_id
_entity_poly.type
_entity_poly.pdbx_seq_one_letter_code
_entity_poly.pdbx_strand_id
1 'polypeptide(L)'
;DNWKKLHDFITYGLDKTKPIISVEQERQFTETRAHLLQETEHVFRKLNILGELSGKMMNVLQRSASVRGVRELSNDEVRRLENEWNAVFTKLGVVQGQLKARRKELAGQTGFAYHLSRLFRRPAAAH
;
A
#
# COMPACT_ATOMS: atom_id res chain seq x y z
N ASP A 1 6.39 3.07 0.28
CA ASP A 1 7.67 2.95 -0.46
C ASP A 1 7.81 1.66 -1.24
N ASN A 2 7.60 0.48 -0.65
CA ASN A 2 7.75 -0.80 -1.37
C ASN A 2 6.85 -0.91 -2.61
N TRP A 3 5.60 -0.42 -2.55
CA TRP A 3 4.71 -0.36 -3.71
C TRP A 3 5.31 0.45 -4.88
N LYS A 4 5.95 1.58 -4.59
CA LYS A 4 6.59 2.40 -5.61
C LYS A 4 7.81 1.68 -6.20
N LYS A 5 8.65 1.06 -5.35
CA LYS A 5 9.80 0.28 -5.80
C LYS A 5 9.38 -0.88 -6.71
N LEU A 6 8.32 -1.61 -6.36
CA LEU A 6 7.77 -2.69 -7.19
C LEU A 6 7.33 -2.15 -8.56
N HIS A 7 6.63 -1.00 -8.59
CA HIS A 7 6.24 -0.35 -9.85
C HIS A 7 7.44 0.04 -10.72
N ASP A 8 8.48 0.60 -10.10
CA ASP A 8 9.68 1.03 -10.82
C ASP A 8 10.38 -0.17 -11.48
N PHE A 9 10.47 -1.31 -10.78
CA PHE A 9 10.98 -2.55 -11.36
C PHE A 9 10.08 -3.13 -12.45
N ILE A 10 8.75 -3.10 -12.28
CA ILE A 10 7.82 -3.57 -13.32
C ILE A 10 8.00 -2.71 -14.58
N THR A 11 8.00 -1.39 -14.42
CA THR A 11 8.21 -0.43 -15.53
C THR A 11 9.54 -0.67 -16.23
N TYR A 12 10.60 -0.93 -15.47
CA TYR A 12 11.90 -1.31 -16.03
C TYR A 12 11.84 -2.62 -16.83
N GLY A 13 11.16 -3.65 -16.30
CA GLY A 13 11.00 -4.95 -16.97
C GLY A 13 10.20 -4.85 -18.26
N LEU A 14 9.16 -4.02 -18.28
CA LEU A 14 8.31 -3.79 -19.45
C LEU A 14 9.03 -3.02 -20.57
N ASP A 15 9.96 -2.14 -20.23
CA ASP A 15 10.79 -1.46 -21.21
C ASP A 15 11.86 -2.40 -21.77
N LYS A 16 11.53 -3.04 -22.89
CA LYS A 16 12.41 -3.99 -23.59
C LYS A 16 13.70 -3.34 -24.12
N THR A 17 13.77 -2.01 -24.19
CA THR A 17 15.00 -1.29 -24.57
C THR A 17 16.03 -1.25 -23.43
N LYS A 18 15.60 -1.44 -22.18
CA LYS A 18 16.50 -1.50 -21.03
C LYS A 18 17.38 -2.76 -21.08
N PRO A 19 18.62 -2.67 -20.54
CA PRO A 19 19.51 -3.81 -20.50
C PRO A 19 18.93 -4.96 -19.67
N ILE A 20 19.53 -6.15 -19.84
CA ILE A 20 19.18 -7.32 -19.04
C ILE A 20 19.44 -7.00 -17.57
N ILE A 21 18.48 -7.36 -16.72
CA ILE A 21 18.56 -7.14 -15.28
C ILE A 21 19.71 -7.95 -14.66
N SER A 22 20.44 -7.32 -13.73
CA SER A 22 21.48 -8.01 -12.96
C SER A 22 20.88 -8.96 -11.93
N VAL A 23 21.66 -9.94 -11.47
CA VAL A 23 21.24 -10.87 -10.41
C VAL A 23 20.87 -10.11 -9.13
N GLU A 24 21.61 -9.04 -8.81
CA GLU A 24 21.37 -8.23 -7.63
C GLU A 24 20.05 -7.45 -7.73
N GLN A 25 19.73 -6.87 -8.89
CA GLN A 25 18.46 -6.20 -9.10
C GLN A 25 17.27 -7.18 -9.02
N GLU A 26 17.43 -8.40 -9.54
CA GLU A 26 16.43 -9.47 -9.42
C GLU A 26 16.21 -9.88 -7.95
N ARG A 27 17.29 -9.95 -7.15
CA ARG A 27 17.21 -10.20 -5.71
C ARG A 27 16.42 -9.10 -4.99
N GLN A 28 16.77 -7.84 -5.24
CA GLN A 28 16.09 -6.67 -4.66
C GLN A 28 14.60 -6.62 -5.02
N PHE A 29 14.27 -6.99 -6.26
CA PHE A 29 12.88 -7.13 -6.69
C PHE A 29 12.14 -8.18 -5.87
N THR A 30 12.72 -9.38 -5.75
CA THR A 30 12.12 -10.50 -5.01
C THR A 30 11.92 -10.17 -3.53
N GLU A 31 12.88 -9.48 -2.92
CA GLU A 31 12.79 -8.99 -1.54
C GLU A 31 11.69 -7.95 -1.37
N THR A 32 11.62 -6.97 -2.28
CA THR A 32 10.55 -5.96 -2.28
C THR A 32 9.18 -6.62 -2.38
N ARG A 33 9.03 -7.63 -3.25
CA ARG A 33 7.80 -8.41 -3.41
C ARG A 33 7.45 -9.20 -2.15
N ALA A 34 8.43 -9.84 -1.52
CA ALA A 34 8.22 -10.59 -0.28
C ALA A 34 7.77 -9.68 0.87
N HIS A 35 8.40 -8.50 1.02
CA HIS A 35 7.97 -7.50 1.99
C HIS A 35 6.54 -7.03 1.72
N LEU A 36 6.21 -6.74 0.46
CA LEU A 36 4.84 -6.34 0.09
C LEU A 36 3.82 -7.40 0.43
N LEU A 37 4.11 -8.67 0.19
CA LEU A 37 3.22 -9.77 0.53
C LEU A 37 2.94 -9.82 2.05
N GLN A 38 3.99 -9.71 2.87
CA GLN A 38 3.88 -9.72 4.33
C GLN A 38 3.14 -8.48 4.87
N GLU A 39 3.52 -7.28 4.40
CA GLU A 39 2.88 -6.01 4.78
C GLU A 39 1.40 -6.01 4.43
N THR A 40 1.07 -6.51 3.24
CA THR A 40 -0.30 -6.64 2.74
C THR A 40 -1.14 -7.53 3.63
N GLU A 41 -0.64 -8.74 3.93
CA GLU A 41 -1.37 -9.69 4.77
C GLU A 41 -1.67 -9.07 6.14
N HIS A 42 -0.68 -8.41 6.72
CA HIS A 42 -0.84 -7.72 8.01
C HIS A 42 -1.92 -6.62 7.94
N VAL A 43 -1.84 -5.74 6.95
CA VAL A 43 -2.78 -4.61 6.79
C VAL A 43 -4.19 -5.11 6.52
N PHE A 44 -4.37 -6.08 5.63
CA PHE A 44 -5.70 -6.61 5.31
C PHE A 44 -6.35 -7.30 6.49
N ARG A 45 -5.57 -8.04 7.29
CA ARG A 45 -6.04 -8.64 8.54
C ARG A 45 -6.49 -7.57 9.54
N LYS A 46 -5.72 -6.50 9.71
CA LYS A 46 -6.04 -5.41 10.65
C LYS A 46 -7.24 -4.57 10.23
N LEU A 47 -7.44 -4.40 8.93
CA LEU A 47 -8.51 -3.57 8.38
C LEU A 47 -9.74 -4.37 7.93
N ASN A 48 -9.70 -5.69 8.04
CA ASN A 48 -10.74 -6.61 7.56
C ASN A 48 -11.11 -6.40 6.07
N ILE A 49 -10.11 -6.10 5.22
CA ILE A 49 -10.31 -5.80 3.77
C ILE A 49 -9.98 -7.04 2.91
N LEU A 50 -10.21 -8.24 3.44
CA LEU A 50 -9.76 -9.51 2.83
C LEU A 50 -10.47 -9.91 1.52
N GLY A 51 -11.42 -9.10 1.02
CA GLY A 51 -12.20 -9.36 -0.20
C GLY A 51 -11.48 -9.07 -1.52
N GLU A 52 -12.18 -8.48 -2.50
CA GLU A 52 -11.72 -8.25 -3.88
C GLU A 52 -10.34 -7.58 -4.01
N LEU A 53 -9.98 -6.68 -3.07
CA LEU A 53 -8.67 -6.04 -3.05
C LEU A 53 -7.53 -7.05 -2.86
N SER A 54 -7.76 -8.08 -2.06
CA SER A 54 -6.80 -9.17 -1.84
C SER A 54 -6.54 -9.96 -3.12
N GLY A 55 -7.61 -10.32 -3.85
CA GLY A 55 -7.49 -11.04 -5.12
C GLY A 55 -6.66 -10.28 -6.16
N LYS A 56 -7.00 -9.00 -6.41
CA LYS A 56 -6.27 -8.19 -7.41
C LYS A 56 -4.82 -7.95 -7.02
N MET A 57 -4.57 -7.73 -5.73
CA MET A 57 -3.21 -7.54 -5.22
C MET A 57 -2.37 -8.81 -5.37
N MET A 58 -2.94 -9.97 -5.06
CA MET A 58 -2.26 -11.25 -5.28
C MET A 58 -1.97 -11.49 -6.76
N ASN A 59 -2.88 -11.14 -7.67
CA ASN A 59 -2.64 -11.25 -9.11
C ASN A 59 -1.46 -10.38 -9.56
N VAL A 60 -1.38 -9.13 -9.09
CA VAL A 60 -0.24 -8.23 -9.37
C VAL A 60 1.07 -8.86 -8.89
N LEU A 61 1.10 -9.36 -7.65
CA LEU A 61 2.29 -9.98 -7.06
C LEU A 61 2.67 -11.30 -7.73
N GLN A 62 1.72 -12.05 -8.29
CA GLN A 62 1.99 -13.30 -9.01
C GLN A 62 2.49 -13.05 -10.43
N ARG A 63 1.86 -12.12 -11.17
CA ARG A 63 2.28 -11.72 -12.52
C ARG A 63 3.64 -11.01 -12.51
N SER A 64 3.95 -10.35 -11.39
CA SER A 64 5.24 -9.71 -11.14
C SER A 64 6.12 -10.62 -10.26
N ALA A 65 6.24 -11.90 -10.59
CA ALA A 65 7.02 -12.86 -9.79
C ALA A 65 8.54 -12.64 -9.89
N SER A 66 9.01 -12.17 -11.06
CA SER A 66 10.39 -11.81 -11.37
C SER A 66 10.40 -10.69 -12.42
N VAL A 67 11.47 -9.91 -12.52
CA VAL A 67 11.58 -8.88 -13.56
C VAL A 67 11.74 -9.50 -14.95
N ARG A 68 12.42 -10.66 -15.04
CA ARG A 68 12.46 -11.45 -16.28
C ARG A 68 11.07 -11.89 -16.72
N GLY A 69 10.26 -12.42 -15.79
CA GLY A 69 8.88 -12.80 -16.07
C GLY A 69 8.03 -11.62 -16.54
N VAL A 70 8.21 -10.44 -15.94
CA VAL A 70 7.55 -9.20 -16.38
C VAL A 70 7.94 -8.82 -17.81
N ARG A 71 9.22 -8.98 -18.19
CA ARG A 71 9.71 -8.69 -19.54
C ARG A 71 9.15 -9.64 -20.61
N GLU A 72 8.80 -10.85 -20.20
CA GLU A 72 8.24 -11.91 -21.04
C GLU A 72 6.72 -11.80 -21.22
N LEU A 73 6.04 -10.95 -20.43
CA LEU A 73 4.59 -10.74 -20.56
C LEU A 73 4.19 -10.31 -21.97
N SER A 74 3.10 -10.89 -22.45
CA SER A 74 2.41 -10.44 -23.66
C SER A 74 1.74 -9.08 -23.42
N ASN A 75 1.47 -8.33 -24.49
CA ASN A 75 0.81 -7.02 -24.38
C ASN A 75 -0.54 -7.09 -23.65
N ASP A 76 -1.30 -8.17 -23.82
CA ASP A 76 -2.56 -8.37 -23.11
C ASP A 76 -2.35 -8.59 -21.61
N GLU A 77 -1.31 -9.32 -21.22
CA GLU A 77 -0.96 -9.53 -19.82
C GLU A 77 -0.43 -8.26 -19.17
N VAL A 78 0.31 -7.43 -19.92
CA VAL A 78 0.75 -6.10 -19.48
C VAL A 78 -0.47 -5.22 -19.18
N ARG A 79 -1.44 -5.14 -20.10
CA ARG A 79 -2.66 -4.35 -19.86
C ARG A 79 -3.46 -4.87 -18.67
N ARG A 80 -3.51 -6.19 -18.46
CA ARG A 80 -4.16 -6.79 -17.28
C ARG A 80 -3.42 -6.41 -16.00
N LEU A 81 -2.09 -6.52 -15.99
CA LEU A 81 -1.25 -6.13 -14.86
C LEU A 81 -1.46 -4.66 -14.50
N GLU A 82 -1.45 -3.76 -15.48
CA GLU A 82 -1.70 -2.32 -15.29
C GLU A 82 -3.10 -2.05 -14.73
N ASN A 83 -4.12 -2.73 -15.25
CA ASN A 83 -5.49 -2.57 -14.76
C ASN A 83 -5.64 -3.04 -13.30
N GLU A 84 -5.08 -4.19 -12.96
CA GLU A 84 -5.11 -4.71 -11.59
C GLU A 84 -4.30 -3.83 -10.65
N TRP A 85 -3.11 -3.39 -11.08
CA TRP A 85 -2.27 -2.44 -10.36
C TRP A 85 -3.03 -1.16 -10.01
N ASN A 86 -3.64 -0.52 -11.01
CA ASN A 86 -4.38 0.72 -10.83
C ASN A 86 -5.57 0.53 -9.88
N ALA A 87 -6.31 -0.58 -10.00
CA ALA A 87 -7.42 -0.88 -9.10
C ALA A 87 -6.94 -1.02 -7.63
N VAL A 88 -5.82 -1.71 -7.42
CA VAL A 88 -5.19 -1.86 -6.10
C VAL A 88 -4.75 -0.50 -5.55
N PHE A 89 -4.03 0.28 -6.36
CA PHE A 89 -3.53 1.60 -5.96
C PHE A 89 -4.65 2.56 -5.56
N THR A 90 -5.71 2.65 -6.37
CA THR A 90 -6.87 3.49 -6.06
C THR A 90 -7.54 3.08 -4.76
N LYS A 91 -7.78 1.79 -4.56
CA LYS A 91 -8.46 1.31 -3.35
C LYS A 91 -7.62 1.53 -2.09
N LEU A 92 -6.31 1.28 -2.15
CA LEU A 92 -5.40 1.60 -1.04
C LEU A 92 -5.40 3.10 -0.74
N GLY A 93 -5.43 3.96 -1.76
CA GLY A 93 -5.55 5.41 -1.59
C GLY A 93 -6.83 5.82 -0.85
N VAL A 94 -7.97 5.21 -1.20
CA VAL A 94 -9.25 5.43 -0.49
C VAL A 94 -9.15 5.01 0.97
N VAL A 95 -8.64 3.81 1.24
CA VAL A 95 -8.47 3.28 2.61
C VAL A 95 -7.55 4.18 3.43
N GLN A 96 -6.44 4.64 2.84
CA GLN A 96 -5.54 5.57 3.49
C GLN A 96 -6.23 6.91 3.82
N GLY A 97 -7.05 7.43 2.91
CA GLY A 97 -7.86 8.63 3.15
C GLY A 97 -8.83 8.47 4.32
N GLN A 98 -9.53 7.34 4.38
CA GLN A 98 -10.45 7.01 5.48
C GLN A 98 -9.73 6.92 6.83
N LEU A 99 -8.57 6.27 6.87
CA LEU A 99 -7.75 6.18 8.09
C LEU A 99 -7.25 7.55 8.56
N LYS A 100 -6.84 8.44 7.63
CA LYS A 100 -6.44 9.81 7.96
C LYS A 100 -7.62 10.62 8.53
N ALA A 101 -8.82 10.48 7.96
CA ALA A 101 -10.03 11.13 8.48
C ALA A 101 -10.36 10.66 9.90
N ARG A 102 -10.38 9.34 10.14
CA ARG A 102 -10.62 8.77 11.48
C ARG A 102 -9.59 9.23 12.52
N ARG A 103 -8.31 9.32 12.14
CA ARG A 103 -7.26 9.85 13.03
C ARG A 103 -7.53 11.30 13.42
N LYS A 104 -7.98 12.15 12.48
CA LYS A 104 -8.31 13.55 12.74
C LYS A 104 -9.50 13.69 13.68
N GLU A 105 -10.53 12.86 13.49
CA GLU A 105 -11.70 12.82 14.36
C GLU A 105 -11.33 12.42 15.80
N LEU A 106 -10.57 11.33 15.97
CA LEU A 106 -10.08 10.88 17.28
C LEU A 106 -9.20 11.92 17.97
N ALA A 107 -8.30 12.59 17.23
CA ALA A 107 -7.49 13.66 17.79
C ALA A 107 -8.34 14.86 18.24
N GLY A 108 -9.40 15.20 17.50
CA GLY A 108 -10.37 16.22 17.89
C GLY A 108 -11.12 15.87 19.17
N GLN A 109 -11.53 14.61 19.33
CA GLN A 109 -12.18 14.11 20.54
C GLN A 109 -11.24 14.17 21.75
N THR A 110 -9.98 13.75 21.61
CA THR A 110 -8.99 13.84 22.69
C THR A 110 -8.69 15.29 23.08
N GLY A 111 -8.59 16.20 22.09
CA GLY A 111 -8.41 17.63 22.33
C GLY A 111 -9.62 18.24 23.05
N PHE A 112 -10.84 17.93 22.61
CA PHE A 112 -12.05 18.36 23.28
C PHE A 112 -12.14 17.83 24.72
N ALA A 113 -11.87 16.55 24.94
CA ALA A 113 -11.83 15.95 26.28
C ALA A 113 -10.76 16.61 27.18
N TYR A 114 -9.59 16.93 26.64
CA TYR A 114 -8.54 17.67 27.33
C TYR A 114 -8.99 19.10 27.72
N HIS A 115 -9.64 19.83 26.81
CA HIS A 115 -10.16 21.16 27.12
C HIS A 115 -11.34 21.13 28.10
N LEU A 116 -12.24 20.15 27.98
CA LEU A 116 -13.39 19.95 28.85
C LEU A 116 -12.95 19.62 30.28
N SER A 117 -12.03 18.66 30.43
CA SER A 117 -11.45 18.33 31.74
C SER A 117 -10.74 19.51 32.39
N ARG A 118 -10.10 20.40 31.61
CA ARG A 118 -9.48 21.64 32.13
C ARG A 118 -10.51 22.68 32.58
N LEU A 119 -11.64 22.80 31.89
CA LEU A 119 -12.75 23.68 32.29
C LEU A 119 -13.40 23.21 33.59
N PHE A 120 -13.59 21.89 33.75
CA PHE A 120 -14.16 21.29 34.96
C PHE A 120 -13.16 21.11 36.12
N ARG A 121 -11.84 21.24 35.88
CA ARG A 121 -10.81 21.21 36.95
C ARG A 121 -10.50 22.57 37.58
N ARG A 122 -11.19 23.66 37.21
CA ARG A 122 -11.03 24.92 37.94
C ARG A 122 -11.49 24.71 39.39
N PRO A 123 -10.62 24.87 40.41
CA PRO A 123 -11.03 24.72 41.80
C PRO A 123 -12.03 25.82 42.13
N ALA A 124 -13.15 25.41 42.72
CA ALA A 124 -14.09 26.33 43.32
C ALA A 124 -13.37 27.12 44.43
N ALA A 125 -13.52 28.45 44.35
CA ALA A 125 -13.37 29.45 45.41
C ALA A 125 -12.02 29.55 46.16
N ALA A 126 -11.41 30.74 46.06
CA ALA A 126 -10.86 31.40 47.22
C ALA A 126 -11.44 32.82 47.23
N HIS A 127 -12.44 33.04 48.08
CA HIS A 127 -13.00 34.33 48.46
C HIS A 127 -13.00 34.38 49.99
#